data_AF-A0A8H8JN82-F1
#
_entry.id   AF-A0A8H8JN82-F1
#
_cell.length_a   1.000
_cell.length_b   1.000
_cell.length_c   1.000
_cell.angle_alpha   90.00
_cell.angle_beta   90.00
_cell.angle_gamma   90.00
#
_symmetry.space_group_name_H-M   'P 1'
#
loop_
_entity.id
_entity.type
_entity.pdbx_description
1 polymer ?
#
loop_
_entity_poly.entity_id
_entity_poly.type
_entity_poly.pdbx_seq_one_letter_code
_entity_poly.pdbx_strand_id
1 'polypeptide(L)'
;MSSTIRQRKAFGFSEDGDREDENRVLDEQEQEEVIDELREAARRSNDSLTRVVAGILILGISSQLYFLSTTLRGSQLTPFTPLLNTFLEPKPLIPLASLLTILHVGVLALNLVSLLPTLSNLQKSIPADFSRYAPLSTCLAPILAVISGRDVAQLAWWCVPAEITALVWVSRGWMASAVEDVAGLERLRYDSKGA
;
A
#
# COMPACT_ATOMS: atom_id res chain seq x y z
N MET A 1 55.23 -17.27 45.06
CA MET A 1 54.57 -17.52 43.76
C MET A 1 53.52 -16.44 43.56
N SER A 2 53.80 -15.46 42.70
CA SER A 2 52.79 -14.52 42.20
C SER A 2 53.25 -14.08 40.82
N SER A 3 52.70 -14.69 39.77
CA SER A 3 53.01 -14.34 38.39
C SER A 3 52.11 -13.16 37.98
N THR A 4 52.69 -11.97 37.91
CA THR A 4 52.06 -10.80 37.30
C THR A 4 52.09 -10.97 35.79
N ILE A 5 51.05 -11.60 35.22
CA ILE A 5 50.87 -11.70 33.77
C ILE A 5 50.24 -10.40 33.27
N ARG A 6 50.99 -9.71 32.41
CA ARG A 6 50.66 -8.44 31.75
C ARG A 6 49.44 -8.58 30.84
N GLN A 7 48.35 -7.91 31.18
CA GLN A 7 47.13 -7.82 30.38
C GLN A 7 47.42 -7.10 29.05
N ARG A 8 47.09 -7.74 27.92
CA ARG A 8 47.08 -7.07 26.61
C ARG A 8 45.82 -6.20 26.52
N LYS A 9 46.01 -4.88 26.43
CA LYS A 9 44.98 -3.93 26.02
C LYS A 9 45.03 -3.82 24.50
N ALA A 10 44.00 -4.28 23.82
CA ALA A 10 43.74 -3.95 22.43
C ALA A 10 42.22 -3.86 22.27
N PHE A 11 41.70 -2.65 22.44
CA PHE A 11 40.50 -2.11 21.80
C PHE A 11 40.53 -0.61 22.15
N GLY A 12 40.89 0.20 21.16
CA GLY A 12 40.63 1.63 21.18
C GLY A 12 39.42 1.88 20.30
N PHE A 13 38.23 1.77 20.88
CA PHE A 13 37.06 2.47 20.36
C PHE A 13 36.91 3.70 21.25
N SER A 14 37.32 4.84 20.72
CA SER A 14 37.06 6.14 21.32
C SER A 14 35.56 6.42 21.24
N GLU A 15 34.95 6.40 22.42
CA GLU A 15 33.63 6.94 22.74
C GLU A 15 33.72 8.47 22.64
N ASP A 16 33.54 9.02 21.43
CA ASP A 16 33.15 10.41 21.13
C ASP A 16 33.29 10.65 19.61
N GLY A 17 32.23 10.42 18.84
CA GLY A 17 32.29 10.61 17.39
C GLY A 17 31.04 10.24 16.58
N ASP A 18 29.87 10.76 16.95
CA ASP A 18 28.60 10.65 16.17
C ASP A 18 28.63 11.36 14.79
N ARG A 19 29.79 11.41 14.12
CA ARG A 19 29.96 12.03 12.78
C ARG A 19 30.97 11.32 11.85
N GLU A 20 31.58 10.21 12.26
CA GLU A 20 32.60 9.51 11.43
C GLU A 20 32.08 8.27 10.67
N ASP A 21 30.88 7.78 10.95
CA ASP A 21 30.37 6.54 10.32
C ASP A 21 29.85 6.71 8.88
N GLU A 22 29.61 7.94 8.41
CA GLU A 22 29.14 8.18 7.03
C GLU A 22 30.22 7.96 5.94
N ASN A 23 31.51 7.90 6.33
CA ASN A 23 32.63 7.71 5.40
C ASN A 23 33.39 6.39 5.62
N ARG A 24 32.84 5.47 6.42
CA ARG A 24 33.42 4.14 6.60
C ARG A 24 33.23 3.32 5.33
N VAL A 25 34.34 3.06 4.63
CA VAL A 25 34.38 2.15 3.48
C VAL A 25 34.18 0.72 4.01
N LEU A 26 33.02 0.14 3.71
CA LEU A 26 32.69 -1.24 4.05
C LEU A 26 33.58 -2.20 3.25
N ASP A 27 34.07 -3.26 3.89
CA ASP A 27 34.73 -4.34 3.15
C ASP A 27 33.70 -5.11 2.29
N GLU A 28 34.18 -5.96 1.40
CA GLU A 28 33.30 -6.69 0.46
C GLU A 28 32.33 -7.64 1.17
N GLN A 29 32.70 -8.16 2.33
CA GLN A 29 31.88 -9.09 3.10
C GLN A 29 30.83 -8.34 3.92
N GLU A 30 31.19 -7.23 4.54
CA GLU A 30 30.28 -6.31 5.24
C GLU A 30 29.26 -5.71 4.24
N GLN A 31 29.65 -5.39 3.01
CA GLN A 31 28.71 -4.96 1.96
C GLN A 31 27.68 -6.02 1.60
N GLU A 32 28.10 -7.28 1.48
CA GLU A 32 27.20 -8.39 1.15
C GLU A 32 26.19 -8.63 2.30
N GLU A 33 26.66 -8.60 3.54
CA GLU A 33 25.80 -8.73 4.72
C GLU A 33 24.77 -7.60 4.82
N VAL A 34 25.19 -6.34 4.60
CA VAL A 34 24.27 -5.19 4.62
C VAL A 34 23.26 -5.26 3.49
N ILE A 35 23.66 -5.64 2.27
CA ILE A 35 22.73 -5.77 1.14
C ILE A 35 21.70 -6.87 1.41
N ASP A 36 22.11 -8.01 1.95
CA ASP A 36 21.19 -9.10 2.27
C ASP A 36 20.26 -8.72 3.43
N GLU A 37 20.73 -8.01 4.45
CA GLU A 37 19.87 -7.46 5.51
C GLU A 37 18.83 -6.48 4.94
N LEU A 38 19.25 -5.55 4.07
CA LEU A 38 18.36 -4.60 3.41
C LEU A 38 17.34 -5.29 2.51
N ARG A 39 17.75 -6.34 1.78
CA ARG A 39 16.86 -7.15 0.96
C ARG A 39 15.81 -7.85 1.82
N GLU A 40 16.22 -8.43 2.94
CA GLU A 40 15.28 -9.09 3.84
C GLU A 40 14.34 -8.09 4.53
N ALA A 41 14.85 -6.93 4.94
CA ALA A 41 14.06 -5.83 5.49
C ALA A 41 13.02 -5.32 4.47
N ALA A 42 13.41 -5.10 3.21
CA ALA A 42 12.52 -4.71 2.13
C ALA A 42 11.43 -5.76 1.89
N ARG A 43 11.78 -7.05 1.88
CA ARG A 43 10.81 -8.15 1.75
C ARG A 43 9.81 -8.19 2.91
N ARG A 44 10.29 -8.11 4.15
CA ARG A 44 9.43 -8.09 5.35
C ARG A 44 8.49 -6.86 5.34
N SER A 45 9.01 -5.70 4.95
CA SER A 45 8.23 -4.47 4.82
C SER A 45 7.13 -4.62 3.77
N ASN A 46 7.46 -5.13 2.57
CA ASN A 46 6.51 -5.36 1.49
C ASN A 46 5.42 -6.37 1.89
N ASP A 47 5.78 -7.46 2.57
CA ASP A 47 4.82 -8.46 3.07
C ASP A 47 3.88 -7.87 4.13
N SER A 48 4.39 -6.97 4.99
CA SER A 48 3.58 -6.25 5.98
C SER A 48 2.60 -5.29 5.29
N LEU A 49 3.10 -4.43 4.40
CA LEU A 49 2.31 -3.45 3.65
C LEU A 49 1.22 -4.14 2.80
N THR A 50 1.58 -5.25 2.13
CA THR A 50 0.64 -6.07 1.37
C THR A 50 -0.54 -6.55 2.23
N ARG A 51 -0.26 -7.04 3.45
CA ARG A 51 -1.33 -7.50 4.38
C ARG A 51 -2.23 -6.36 4.83
N VAL A 52 -1.66 -5.20 5.17
CA VAL A 52 -2.43 -4.02 5.58
C VAL A 52 -3.35 -3.54 4.45
N VAL A 53 -2.81 -3.37 3.25
CA VAL A 53 -3.58 -2.92 2.09
C VAL A 53 -4.65 -3.95 1.69
N ALA A 54 -4.33 -5.25 1.76
CA ALA A 54 -5.31 -6.30 1.52
C ALA A 54 -6.46 -6.25 2.54
N GLY A 55 -6.17 -6.00 3.82
CA GLY A 55 -7.18 -5.80 4.86
C GLY A 55 -8.10 -4.62 4.55
N ILE A 56 -7.55 -3.48 4.15
CA ILE A 56 -8.32 -2.29 3.74
C ILE A 56 -9.22 -2.61 2.53
N LEU A 57 -8.71 -3.32 1.53
CA LEU A 57 -9.48 -3.73 0.36
C LEU A 57 -10.65 -4.64 0.73
N ILE A 58 -10.42 -5.64 1.58
CA ILE A 58 -11.47 -6.55 2.05
C ILE A 58 -12.57 -5.77 2.79
N LEU A 59 -12.18 -4.88 3.72
CA LEU A 59 -13.13 -4.03 4.43
C LEU A 59 -13.91 -3.11 3.48
N GLY A 60 -13.24 -2.53 2.47
CA GLY A 60 -13.85 -1.72 1.42
C GLY A 60 -14.90 -2.51 0.62
N ILE A 61 -14.53 -3.71 0.14
CA ILE A 61 -15.45 -4.61 -0.59
C ILE A 61 -16.65 -4.98 0.29
N SER A 62 -16.43 -5.39 1.54
CA SER A 62 -17.50 -5.73 2.47
C SER A 62 -18.46 -4.56 2.71
N SER A 63 -17.92 -3.34 2.85
CA SER A 63 -18.71 -2.12 3.05
C SER A 63 -19.56 -1.78 1.80
N GLN A 64 -19.00 -1.94 0.60
CA GLN A 64 -19.73 -1.74 -0.65
C GLN A 64 -20.81 -2.81 -0.87
N LEU A 65 -20.53 -4.07 -0.52
CA LEU A 65 -21.53 -5.15 -0.58
C LEU A 65 -22.68 -4.94 0.41
N TYR A 66 -22.37 -4.47 1.63
CA TYR A 66 -23.38 -4.08 2.60
C TYR A 66 -24.28 -2.97 2.05
N PHE A 67 -23.68 -1.90 1.52
CA PHE A 67 -24.41 -0.79 0.90
C PHE A 67 -25.26 -1.23 -0.30
N LEU A 68 -24.73 -2.12 -1.15
CA LEU A 68 -25.48 -2.69 -2.26
C LEU A 68 -26.70 -3.47 -1.75
N SER A 69 -26.53 -4.29 -0.71
CA SER A 69 -27.62 -5.05 -0.11
C SER A 69 -28.73 -4.13 0.42
N THR A 70 -28.36 -3.05 1.13
CA THR A 70 -29.34 -2.08 1.64
C THR A 70 -30.03 -1.31 0.51
N THR A 71 -29.29 -0.96 -0.55
CA THR A 71 -29.83 -0.23 -1.71
C THR A 71 -30.84 -1.10 -2.47
N LEU A 72 -30.53 -2.39 -2.68
CA LEU A 72 -31.45 -3.35 -3.32
C LEU A 72 -32.73 -3.60 -2.50
N ARG A 73 -32.69 -3.37 -1.19
CA ARG A 73 -33.87 -3.39 -0.30
C ARG A 73 -34.65 -2.07 -0.30
N GLY A 74 -34.24 -1.08 -1.10
CA GLY A 74 -34.91 0.21 -1.24
C GLY A 74 -34.37 1.33 -0.35
N SER A 75 -33.27 1.12 0.40
CA SER A 75 -32.64 2.19 1.16
C SER A 75 -32.09 3.27 0.24
N GLN A 76 -32.34 4.53 0.58
CA GLN A 76 -31.78 5.71 -0.10
C GLN A 76 -30.62 6.33 0.69
N LEU A 77 -30.20 5.70 1.78
CA LEU A 77 -29.19 6.23 2.70
C LEU A 77 -27.84 5.58 2.43
N THR A 78 -26.79 6.39 2.47
CA THR A 78 -25.40 5.91 2.46
C THR A 78 -24.93 5.66 3.91
N PRO A 79 -23.88 4.85 4.11
CA PRO A 79 -23.33 4.62 5.44
C PRO A 79 -22.88 5.90 6.17
N PHE A 80 -22.55 6.96 5.42
CA PHE A 80 -22.13 8.24 5.98
C PHE A 80 -23.28 9.22 6.23
N THR A 81 -24.48 8.95 5.72
CA THR A 81 -25.65 9.79 5.94
C THR A 81 -25.93 10.09 7.43
N PRO A 82 -25.93 9.10 8.36
CA PRO A 82 -26.14 9.41 9.78
C PRO A 82 -25.02 10.26 10.41
N LEU A 83 -23.79 10.20 9.87
CA LEU A 83 -22.61 10.90 10.40
C LEU A 83 -22.53 12.35 9.93
N LEU A 84 -22.88 12.61 8.68
CA LEU A 84 -22.63 13.90 8.01
C LEU A 84 -23.90 14.71 7.73
N ASN A 85 -25.08 14.09 7.72
CA ASN A 85 -26.35 14.74 7.37
C ASN A 85 -27.46 14.48 8.40
N THR A 86 -27.11 14.41 9.69
CA THR A 86 -28.01 14.06 10.79
C THR A 86 -29.28 14.92 10.86
N PHE A 87 -29.29 16.11 10.26
CA PHE A 87 -30.39 17.09 10.33
C PHE A 87 -31.03 17.46 8.98
N LEU A 88 -30.61 16.83 7.88
CA LEU A 88 -31.11 17.16 6.54
C LEU A 88 -31.98 16.04 5.98
N GLU A 89 -33.04 16.41 5.26
CA GLU A 89 -33.83 15.42 4.52
C GLU A 89 -32.94 14.70 3.51
N PRO A 90 -32.94 13.36 3.51
CA PRO A 90 -32.07 12.58 2.64
C PRO A 90 -32.46 12.82 1.18
N LYS A 91 -31.50 13.33 0.39
CA LYS A 91 -31.65 13.40 -1.06
C LYS A 91 -31.66 11.99 -1.66
N PRO A 92 -32.36 11.78 -2.79
CA PRO A 92 -32.32 10.49 -3.47
C PRO A 92 -30.88 10.13 -3.87
N LEU A 93 -30.60 8.85 -4.05
CA LEU A 93 -29.28 8.38 -4.50
C LEU A 93 -28.97 8.86 -5.93
N ILE A 94 -27.70 8.81 -6.31
CA ILE A 94 -27.28 9.03 -7.71
C ILE A 94 -27.97 8.00 -8.64
N PRO A 95 -28.27 8.39 -9.89
CA PRO A 95 -28.77 7.42 -10.85
C PRO A 95 -27.72 6.31 -11.05
N LEU A 96 -28.20 5.08 -11.27
CA LEU A 96 -27.35 3.89 -11.43
C LEU A 96 -26.49 3.53 -10.20
N ALA A 97 -26.85 3.98 -8.99
CA ALA A 97 -26.10 3.69 -7.76
C ALA A 97 -25.72 2.21 -7.61
N SER A 98 -26.66 1.28 -7.85
CA SER A 98 -26.39 -0.17 -7.76
C SER A 98 -25.34 -0.64 -8.77
N LEU A 99 -25.41 -0.17 -10.02
CA LEU A 99 -24.45 -0.54 -11.07
C LEU A 99 -23.06 0.01 -10.77
N LEU A 100 -22.98 1.26 -10.31
CA LEU A 100 -21.72 1.88 -9.91
C LEU A 100 -21.10 1.19 -8.68
N THR A 101 -21.93 0.76 -7.73
CA THR A 101 -21.47 -0.03 -6.57
C THR A 101 -20.92 -1.39 -7.02
N ILE A 102 -21.59 -2.08 -7.94
CA ILE A 102 -21.09 -3.35 -8.52
C ILE A 102 -19.74 -3.13 -9.22
N LEU A 103 -19.63 -2.06 -10.01
CA LEU A 103 -18.37 -1.68 -10.66
C LEU A 103 -17.27 -1.45 -9.62
N HIS A 104 -17.54 -0.67 -8.57
CA HIS A 104 -16.59 -0.43 -7.49
C HIS A 104 -16.15 -1.72 -6.80
N VAL A 105 -17.07 -2.62 -6.47
CA VAL A 105 -16.75 -3.94 -5.92
C VAL A 105 -15.83 -4.72 -6.87
N GLY A 106 -16.13 -4.72 -8.17
CA GLY A 106 -15.30 -5.39 -9.18
C GLY A 106 -13.88 -4.82 -9.25
N VAL A 107 -13.72 -3.50 -9.23
CA VAL A 107 -12.41 -2.84 -9.25
C VAL A 107 -11.62 -3.12 -7.97
N LEU A 108 -12.25 -3.05 -6.80
CA LEU A 108 -11.58 -3.36 -5.54
C LEU A 108 -11.17 -4.84 -5.48
N ALA A 109 -12.01 -5.75 -5.96
CA ALA A 109 -11.68 -7.17 -6.06
C ALA A 109 -10.52 -7.42 -7.03
N LEU A 110 -10.48 -6.70 -8.16
CA LEU A 110 -9.37 -6.75 -9.11
C LEU A 110 -8.05 -6.27 -8.48
N ASN A 111 -8.10 -5.19 -7.70
CA ASN A 111 -6.96 -4.70 -6.95
C ASN A 111 -6.46 -5.72 -5.93
N LEU A 112 -7.37 -6.41 -5.24
CA LEU A 112 -7.06 -7.47 -4.27
C LEU A 112 -6.41 -8.68 -4.94
N VAL A 113 -6.98 -9.18 -6.04
CA VAL A 113 -6.42 -10.29 -6.82
C VAL A 113 -5.02 -9.97 -7.32
N SER A 114 -4.82 -8.74 -7.80
CA SER A 114 -3.52 -8.29 -8.31
C SER A 114 -2.50 -8.02 -7.21
N LEU A 115 -2.93 -7.86 -5.95
CA LEU A 115 -2.07 -7.62 -4.80
C LEU A 115 -1.61 -8.94 -4.14
N LEU A 116 -2.46 -9.96 -4.11
CA LEU A 116 -2.20 -11.22 -3.41
C LEU A 116 -1.56 -12.26 -4.32
N PRO A 117 -0.31 -12.71 -4.05
CA PRO A 117 0.38 -13.72 -4.87
C PRO A 117 -0.36 -15.06 -4.97
N THR A 118 -1.11 -15.41 -3.91
CA THR A 118 -1.93 -16.62 -3.85
C THR A 118 -3.04 -16.65 -4.89
N LEU A 119 -3.45 -15.49 -5.41
CA LEU A 119 -4.47 -15.33 -6.44
C LEU A 119 -3.88 -15.13 -7.84
N SER A 120 -2.57 -15.35 -8.01
CA SER A 120 -1.86 -15.15 -9.28
C SER A 120 -2.44 -15.93 -10.46
N ASN A 121 -3.05 -17.10 -10.23
CA ASN A 121 -3.73 -17.86 -11.28
C ASN A 121 -4.95 -17.12 -11.85
N LEU A 122 -5.71 -16.42 -11.00
CA LEU A 122 -6.82 -15.57 -11.43
C LEU A 122 -6.31 -14.32 -12.15
N GLN A 123 -5.19 -13.75 -11.68
CA GLN A 123 -4.57 -12.58 -12.30
C GLN A 123 -4.14 -12.85 -13.75
N LYS A 124 -3.60 -14.04 -14.05
CA LYS A 124 -3.17 -14.42 -15.42
C LYS A 124 -4.31 -14.42 -16.43
N SER A 125 -5.55 -14.61 -15.99
CA SER A 125 -6.73 -14.58 -16.86
C SER A 125 -7.22 -13.16 -17.17
N ILE A 126 -6.67 -12.14 -16.51
CA ILE A 126 -7.12 -10.75 -16.64
C ILE A 126 -6.20 -10.00 -17.60
N PRO A 127 -6.73 -9.36 -18.67
CA PRO A 127 -5.92 -8.54 -19.56
C PRO A 127 -5.16 -7.45 -18.80
N ALA A 128 -3.87 -7.30 -19.08
CA ALA A 128 -3.01 -6.34 -18.38
C ALA A 128 -3.50 -4.88 -18.52
N ASP A 129 -4.00 -4.52 -19.71
CA ASP A 129 -4.56 -3.19 -19.96
C ASP A 129 -5.80 -2.93 -19.12
N PHE A 130 -6.65 -3.95 -18.94
CA PHE A 130 -7.83 -3.82 -18.11
C PHE A 130 -7.45 -3.56 -16.64
N SER A 131 -6.50 -4.32 -16.10
CA SER A 131 -6.01 -4.11 -14.72
C SER A 131 -5.38 -2.72 -14.52
N ARG A 132 -4.74 -2.17 -15.55
CA ARG A 132 -4.14 -0.83 -15.51
C ARG A 132 -5.16 0.31 -15.46
N TYR A 133 -6.21 0.25 -16.28
CA TYR A 133 -7.14 1.37 -16.46
C TYR A 133 -8.45 1.23 -15.68
N ALA A 134 -8.86 0.02 -15.30
CA ALA A 134 -10.07 -0.20 -14.49
C ALA A 134 -10.13 0.63 -13.19
N PRO A 135 -9.02 0.82 -12.44
CA PRO A 135 -8.94 1.75 -11.32
C PRO A 135 -9.54 3.14 -11.56
N LEU A 136 -9.34 3.73 -12.75
CA LEU A 136 -9.80 5.07 -13.09
C LEU A 136 -11.32 5.18 -13.16
N SER A 137 -12.01 4.06 -13.42
CA SER A 137 -13.48 4.02 -13.47
C SER A 137 -14.13 4.31 -12.11
N THR A 138 -13.37 4.19 -11.00
CA THR A 138 -13.87 4.52 -9.66
C THR A 138 -14.26 5.98 -9.51
N CYS A 139 -13.68 6.88 -10.31
CA CYS A 139 -13.98 8.32 -10.32
C CYS A 139 -15.33 8.67 -10.95
N LEU A 140 -16.00 7.75 -11.65
CA LEU A 140 -17.28 8.03 -12.32
C LEU A 140 -18.39 8.40 -11.32
N ALA A 141 -18.50 7.64 -10.23
CA ALA A 141 -19.52 7.87 -9.21
C ALA A 141 -19.39 9.23 -8.48
N PRO A 142 -18.20 9.63 -7.98
CA PRO A 142 -18.06 10.94 -7.34
C PRO A 142 -18.28 12.10 -8.33
N ILE A 143 -17.83 11.99 -9.59
CA ILE A 143 -18.14 12.99 -10.63
C ILE A 143 -19.66 13.11 -10.82
N LEU A 144 -20.36 11.99 -10.92
CA LEU A 144 -21.81 11.97 -11.07
C LEU A 144 -22.53 12.55 -9.84
N ALA A 145 -22.01 12.30 -8.63
CA ALA A 145 -22.54 12.87 -7.39
C ALA A 145 -22.41 14.40 -7.35
N VAL A 146 -21.26 14.94 -7.78
CA VAL A 146 -21.02 16.39 -7.89
C VAL A 146 -21.97 17.01 -8.92
N ILE A 147 -22.03 16.45 -10.13
CA ILE A 147 -22.89 16.98 -11.21
C ILE A 147 -24.38 16.92 -10.81
N SER A 148 -24.78 15.89 -10.07
CA SER A 148 -26.16 15.72 -9.60
C SER A 148 -26.49 16.58 -8.37
N GLY A 149 -25.56 17.39 -7.84
CA GLY A 149 -25.80 18.25 -6.67
C GLY A 149 -26.18 17.47 -5.41
N ARG A 150 -25.59 16.28 -5.23
CA ARG A 150 -25.84 15.43 -4.05
C ARG A 150 -25.25 16.05 -2.79
N ASP A 151 -25.75 15.56 -1.66
CA ASP A 151 -25.28 15.97 -0.35
C ASP A 151 -23.84 15.50 -0.07
N VAL A 152 -23.22 16.13 0.94
CA VAL A 152 -21.83 15.87 1.31
C VAL A 152 -21.61 14.42 1.74
N ALA A 153 -22.58 13.79 2.41
CA ALA A 153 -22.46 12.40 2.83
C ALA A 153 -22.40 11.44 1.63
N GLN A 154 -23.28 11.64 0.64
CA GLN A 154 -23.25 10.87 -0.59
C GLN A 154 -21.93 11.09 -1.34
N LEU A 155 -21.49 12.34 -1.49
CA LEU A 155 -20.23 12.63 -2.17
C LEU A 155 -19.05 11.92 -1.49
N ALA A 156 -18.94 12.07 -0.16
CA ALA A 156 -17.89 11.43 0.64
C ALA A 156 -17.91 9.91 0.47
N TRP A 157 -19.10 9.29 0.51
CA TRP A 157 -19.24 7.85 0.31
C TRP A 157 -18.76 7.40 -1.09
N TRP A 158 -19.13 8.13 -2.13
CA TRP A 158 -18.74 7.80 -3.50
C TRP A 158 -17.25 8.04 -3.79
N CYS A 159 -16.55 8.82 -2.97
CA CYS A 159 -15.09 8.98 -3.04
C CYS A 159 -14.31 7.79 -2.46
N VAL A 160 -14.89 7.04 -1.50
CA VAL A 160 -14.18 5.97 -0.78
C VAL A 160 -13.49 4.95 -1.71
N PRO A 161 -14.14 4.40 -2.75
CA PRO A 161 -13.47 3.43 -3.63
C PRO A 161 -12.32 4.03 -4.43
N ALA A 162 -12.40 5.30 -4.80
CA ALA A 162 -11.33 6.01 -5.48
C ALA A 162 -10.13 6.23 -4.55
N GLU A 163 -10.38 6.62 -3.29
CA GLU A 163 -9.33 6.77 -2.28
C GLU A 163 -8.61 5.45 -1.99
N ILE A 164 -9.36 4.37 -1.78
CA ILE A 164 -8.77 3.03 -1.56
C ILE A 164 -7.94 2.61 -2.77
N THR A 165 -8.43 2.87 -3.98
CA THR A 165 -7.72 2.54 -5.22
C THR A 165 -6.43 3.36 -5.37
N ALA A 166 -6.46 4.65 -5.05
CA ALA A 166 -5.27 5.50 -5.03
C ALA A 166 -4.26 5.02 -4.01
N LEU A 167 -4.70 4.62 -2.81
CA LEU A 167 -3.84 4.04 -1.77
C LEU A 167 -3.14 2.77 -2.27
N VAL A 168 -3.84 1.87 -2.96
CA VAL A 168 -3.23 0.67 -3.56
C VAL A 168 -2.16 1.05 -4.58
N TRP A 169 -2.44 2.04 -5.43
CA TRP A 169 -1.49 2.49 -6.44
C TRP A 169 -0.22 3.08 -5.82
N VAL A 170 -0.36 3.96 -4.83
CA VAL A 170 0.77 4.52 -4.07
C VAL A 170 1.55 3.43 -3.35
N SER A 171 0.88 2.51 -2.68
CA SER A 171 1.52 1.41 -1.95
C SER A 171 2.33 0.51 -2.89
N ARG A 172 1.83 0.25 -4.11
CA ARG A 172 2.59 -0.48 -5.13
C ARG A 172 3.83 0.27 -5.58
N GLY A 173 3.73 1.59 -5.71
CA GLY A 173 4.89 2.45 -5.97
C GLY A 173 5.97 2.27 -4.91
N TRP A 174 5.60 2.38 -3.63
CA TRP A 174 6.54 2.19 -2.52
C TRP A 174 7.17 0.79 -2.49
N MET A 175 6.38 -0.26 -2.72
CA MET A 175 6.90 -1.63 -2.76
C MET A 175 7.89 -1.85 -3.91
N ALA A 176 7.64 -1.23 -5.07
CA ALA A 176 8.52 -1.30 -6.23
C ALA A 176 9.82 -0.52 -6.00
N SER A 177 9.72 0.71 -5.45
CA SER A 177 10.88 1.53 -5.12
C SER A 177 11.80 0.83 -4.13
N ALA A 178 11.26 0.19 -3.09
CA ALA A 178 12.08 -0.55 -2.12
C ALA A 178 12.91 -1.68 -2.75
N VAL A 179 12.40 -2.34 -3.80
CA VAL A 179 13.16 -3.37 -4.53
C VAL A 179 14.18 -2.75 -5.47
N GLU A 180 13.82 -1.64 -6.12
CA GLU A 180 14.71 -0.92 -7.04
C GLU A 180 15.90 -0.30 -6.29
N ASP A 181 15.69 0.24 -5.10
CA ASP A 181 16.73 0.82 -4.25
C ASP A 181 17.78 -0.23 -3.86
N VAL A 182 17.34 -1.42 -3.44
CA VAL A 182 18.25 -2.55 -3.12
C VAL A 182 19.00 -3.01 -4.37
N ALA A 183 18.32 -3.14 -5.52
CA ALA A 183 18.96 -3.49 -6.78
C ALA A 183 19.95 -2.40 -7.27
N GLY A 184 19.70 -1.14 -6.92
CA GLY A 184 20.61 -0.03 -7.16
C GLY A 184 21.89 -0.15 -6.33
N LEU A 185 21.77 -0.48 -5.05
CA LEU A 185 22.92 -0.72 -4.17
C LEU A 185 23.78 -1.88 -4.66
N GLU A 186 23.17 -2.97 -5.14
CA GLU A 186 23.89 -4.10 -5.75
C GLU A 186 24.74 -3.68 -6.96
N ARG A 187 24.25 -2.71 -7.76
CA ARG A 187 24.98 -2.19 -8.93
C ARG A 187 26.13 -1.26 -8.56
N LEU A 188 26.08 -0.64 -7.37
CA LEU A 188 27.12 0.26 -6.86
C LEU A 188 28.22 -0.47 -6.07
N ARG A 189 28.10 -1.79 -5.91
CA ARG A 189 29.15 -2.64 -5.34
C ARG A 189 30.49 -2.38 -6.04
N TYR A 190 31.50 -1.99 -5.28
CA TYR A 190 32.87 -1.85 -5.77
C TYR A 190 33.66 -3.14 -5.54
N ASP A 191 34.43 -3.55 -6.56
CA ASP A 191 35.39 -4.66 -6.49
C ASP A 191 36.72 -4.07 -5.98
N SER A 192 36.93 -4.11 -4.67
CA SER A 192 38.18 -3.63 -4.07
C SER A 192 39.23 -4.74 -4.20
N LYS A 193 39.86 -4.84 -5.37
CA LYS A 193 41.05 -5.68 -5.51
C LYS A 193 42.14 -5.14 -4.59
N GLY A 194 42.28 -5.78 -3.43
CA GLY A 194 43.30 -5.48 -2.45
C GLY A 194 44.69 -5.43 -3.11
N ALA A 195 45.43 -4.37 -2.84
CA ALA A 195 46.85 -4.25 -3.14
C ALA A 195 47.68 -5.09 -2.17
#